data_AF-A0A2D9KQM0-F1
#
_entry.id   AF-A0A2D9KQM0-F1
#
_cell.length_a   1.000
_cell.length_b   1.000
_cell.length_c   1.000
_cell.angle_alpha   90.00
_cell.angle_beta   90.00
_cell.angle_gamma   90.00
#
_symmetry.space_group_name_H-M   'P 1'
#
loop_
_entity.id
_entity.type
_entity.pdbx_description
1 polymer ?
#
loop_
_entity_poly.entity_id
_entity_poly.type
_entity_poly.pdbx_seq_one_letter_code
_entity_poly.pdbx_strand_id
1 'polypeptide(L)'
;MSRKKYKLINVFFYIIADKAIELGLISANNKIISMIRSHCFDDWSAFKVEVTMKDVDKQVKVIKAKAIEDTKREIEFRYSEIEKGPTPLGGPMRLSAPWKKKDK
;
A
#
# COMPACT_ATOMS: atom_id res chain seq x y z
N MET A 1 20.61 2.53 -8.21
CA MET A 1 20.05 1.28 -8.76
C MET A 1 20.12 0.22 -7.67
N SER A 2 18.96 -0.23 -7.16
CA SER A 2 18.90 -1.33 -6.17
C SER A 2 19.52 -2.58 -6.78
N ARG A 3 20.50 -3.20 -6.10
CA ARG A 3 21.08 -4.48 -6.55
C ARG A 3 19.95 -5.49 -6.54
N LYS A 4 19.50 -5.92 -7.72
CA LYS A 4 18.47 -6.96 -7.83
C LYS A 4 19.02 -8.20 -7.13
N LYS A 5 18.38 -8.58 -6.02
CA LYS A 5 18.74 -9.76 -5.22
C LYS A 5 18.38 -11.07 -5.92
N TYR A 6 17.83 -11.00 -7.13
CA TYR A 6 17.32 -12.16 -7.86
C TYR A 6 17.73 -12.14 -9.33
N LYS A 7 17.90 -13.32 -9.91
CA LYS A 7 18.18 -13.50 -11.35
C LYS A 7 16.88 -13.59 -12.13
N LEU A 8 16.66 -12.65 -13.05
CA LEU A 8 15.44 -12.61 -13.90
C LEU A 8 15.22 -13.91 -14.70
N ILE A 9 16.31 -14.55 -15.15
CA ILE A 9 16.25 -15.80 -15.89
C ILE A 9 15.58 -16.91 -15.06
N ASN A 10 15.92 -17.02 -13.78
CA ASN A 10 15.34 -18.00 -12.86
C ASN A 10 13.84 -17.72 -12.65
N VAL A 11 13.45 -16.45 -12.55
CA VAL A 11 12.04 -16.04 -12.48
C VAL A 11 11.26 -16.48 -13.73
N PHE A 12 11.83 -16.29 -14.93
CA PHE A 12 11.20 -16.73 -16.17
C PHE A 12 11.01 -18.24 -16.24
N PHE A 13 12.04 -19.01 -15.89
CA PHE A 13 11.93 -20.47 -15.84
C PHE A 13 10.87 -20.93 -14.85
N TYR A 14 10.77 -20.29 -13.68
CA TYR A 14 9.73 -20.61 -12.71
C TYR A 14 8.32 -20.35 -13.27
N ILE A 15 8.11 -19.20 -13.92
CA ILE A 15 6.79 -18.84 -14.50
C ILE A 15 6.41 -19.81 -15.62
N ILE A 16 7.35 -20.16 -16.50
CA ILE A 16 7.10 -21.12 -17.59
C ILE A 16 6.76 -22.49 -17.01
N ALA A 17 7.51 -22.95 -16.01
CA ALA A 17 7.26 -24.23 -15.34
C ALA A 17 5.87 -24.25 -14.70
N ASP A 18 5.47 -23.19 -14.01
CA ASP A 18 4.16 -23.08 -13.37
C ASP A 18 3.02 -23.02 -14.41
N LYS A 19 3.20 -22.23 -15.48
CA LYS A 19 2.23 -22.15 -16.59
C LYS A 19 2.09 -23.45 -17.37
N ALA A 20 3.18 -24.21 -17.54
CA ALA A 20 3.13 -25.51 -18.19
C ALA A 20 2.34 -26.54 -17.37
N ILE A 21 2.37 -26.45 -16.04
CA ILE A 21 1.53 -27.26 -15.15
C ILE A 21 0.07 -26.80 -15.26
N GLU A 22 -0.20 -25.49 -15.19
CA GLU A 22 -1.57 -24.95 -15.28
C GLU A 22 -2.28 -25.32 -16.58
N LEU A 23 -1.54 -25.35 -17.70
CA LEU A 23 -2.06 -25.74 -19.01
C LEU A 23 -2.16 -27.26 -19.21
N GLY A 24 -1.76 -28.06 -18.22
CA GLY A 24 -1.79 -29.52 -18.31
C GLY A 24 -0.78 -30.12 -19.29
N LEU A 25 0.19 -29.34 -19.78
CA LEU A 25 1.22 -29.81 -20.71
C LEU A 25 2.21 -30.74 -20.02
N ILE A 26 2.44 -30.54 -18.73
CA ILE A 26 3.37 -31.37 -17.95
C ILE A 26 2.78 -31.67 -16.58
N SER A 27 2.88 -32.94 -16.15
CA SER A 27 2.46 -33.35 -14.82
C SER A 27 3.29 -32.67 -13.73
N ALA A 28 2.61 -32.17 -12.70
CA ALA A 28 3.22 -31.59 -11.50
C ALA A 28 4.16 -32.57 -10.77
N ASN A 29 4.00 -33.87 -11.02
CA ASN A 29 4.81 -34.94 -10.43
C ASN A 29 6.14 -35.18 -11.17
N ASN A 30 6.44 -34.42 -12.22
CA ASN A 30 7.69 -34.54 -12.93
C ASN A 30 8.86 -34.02 -12.05
N LYS A 31 9.83 -34.90 -11.79
CA LYS A 31 11.00 -34.64 -10.93
C LYS A 31 11.83 -33.44 -11.41
N ILE A 32 11.91 -33.22 -12.72
CA ILE A 32 12.65 -32.11 -13.33
C ILE A 32 11.98 -30.77 -12.98
N ILE A 33 10.66 -30.71 -13.07
CA ILE A 33 9.90 -29.49 -12.76
C ILE A 33 9.94 -29.19 -11.27
N SER A 34 9.81 -30.22 -10.43
CA SER A 34 9.95 -30.07 -8.98
C SER A 34 11.31 -29.46 -8.60
N MET A 35 12.39 -29.91 -9.26
CA MET A 35 13.74 -29.37 -9.06
C MET A 35 13.90 -27.93 -9.58
N ILE A 36 13.33 -27.60 -10.74
CA ILE A 36 13.36 -26.23 -11.28
C ILE A 36 12.58 -25.28 -10.34
N ARG A 37 11.41 -25.71 -9.86
CA ARG A 37 10.61 -24.92 -8.92
C ARG A 37 11.37 -24.68 -7.63
N SER A 38 11.97 -25.70 -7.03
CA SER A 38 12.71 -25.51 -5.76
C SER A 38 13.90 -24.58 -5.92
N HIS A 39 14.67 -24.70 -7.00
CA HIS A 39 15.84 -23.84 -7.23
C HIS A 39 15.47 -22.39 -7.57
N CYS A 40 14.42 -22.19 -8.37
CA CYS A 40 14.02 -20.85 -8.82
C CYS A 40 13.02 -20.16 -7.89
N PHE A 41 12.53 -20.85 -6.84
CA PHE A 41 11.51 -20.32 -5.93
C PHE A 41 11.97 -19.06 -5.21
N ASP A 42 13.21 -19.03 -4.71
CA ASP A 42 13.75 -17.90 -3.96
C ASP A 42 13.82 -16.64 -4.83
N ASP A 43 14.29 -16.78 -6.07
CA ASP A 43 14.35 -15.68 -7.04
C ASP A 43 12.94 -15.19 -7.43
N TRP A 44 12.01 -16.12 -7.66
CA TRP A 44 10.63 -15.79 -8.02
C TRP A 44 9.88 -15.10 -6.87
N SER A 45 10.03 -15.60 -5.64
CA SER A 45 9.39 -15.02 -4.46
C SER A 45 9.92 -13.60 -4.20
N ALA A 46 11.23 -13.38 -4.30
CA ALA A 46 11.83 -12.06 -4.19
C ALA A 46 11.28 -11.08 -5.25
N PHE A 47 11.16 -11.53 -6.51
CA PHE A 47 10.54 -10.73 -7.57
C PHE A 47 9.08 -10.39 -7.28
N LYS A 48 8.28 -11.39 -6.87
CA LYS A 48 6.86 -11.19 -6.56
C LYS A 48 6.66 -10.24 -5.38
N VAL A 49 7.50 -10.32 -4.35
CA VAL A 49 7.49 -9.38 -3.23
C VAL A 49 7.79 -7.95 -3.71
N GLU A 50 8.81 -7.76 -4.56
CA GLU A 50 9.12 -6.43 -5.08
C GLU A 50 7.95 -5.85 -5.91
N VAL A 51 7.31 -6.67 -6.76
CA VAL A 51 6.17 -6.24 -7.58
C VAL A 51 4.96 -5.90 -6.71
N THR A 52 4.65 -6.73 -5.72
CA THR A 52 3.50 -6.49 -4.81
C THR A 52 3.72 -5.28 -3.93
N MET A 53 4.93 -5.07 -3.38
CA MET A 53 5.25 -3.87 -2.61
C MET A 53 5.13 -2.59 -3.44
N LYS A 54 5.52 -2.62 -4.73
CA LYS A 54 5.30 -1.48 -5.64
C LYS A 54 3.83 -1.17 -5.85
N ASP A 55 2.96 -2.18 -5.86
CA ASP A 55 1.52 -1.96 -6.02
C ASP A 55 0.90 -1.42 -4.73
N VAL A 56 1.29 -1.95 -3.57
CA VAL A 56 0.90 -1.41 -2.26
C VAL A 56 1.31 0.06 -2.13
N ASP A 57 2.54 0.42 -2.54
CA ASP A 57 2.99 1.82 -2.53
C ASP A 57 2.10 2.73 -3.40
N LYS A 58 1.62 2.25 -4.54
CA LYS A 58 0.67 3.00 -5.38
C LYS A 58 -0.66 3.19 -4.67
N GLN A 59 -1.21 2.14 -4.08
CA GLN A 59 -2.47 2.20 -3.34
C GLN A 59 -2.36 3.16 -2.14
N VAL A 60 -1.25 3.11 -1.40
CA VAL A 60 -0.97 4.03 -0.28
C VAL A 60 -0.92 5.48 -0.76
N LYS A 61 -0.30 5.76 -1.92
CA LYS A 61 -0.29 7.12 -2.49
C LYS A 61 -1.70 7.62 -2.80
N VAL A 62 -2.56 6.77 -3.37
CA VAL A 62 -3.96 7.12 -3.65
C VAL A 62 -4.73 7.40 -2.37
N ILE A 63 -4.59 6.55 -1.35
CA ILE A 63 -5.26 6.73 -0.06
C ILE A 63 -4.78 8.02 0.63
N LYS A 64 -3.47 8.29 0.63
CA LYS A 64 -2.92 9.54 1.17
C LYS A 64 -3.44 10.77 0.44
N ALA A 65 -3.54 10.73 -0.88
CA ALA A 65 -4.10 11.84 -1.66
C ALA A 65 -5.55 12.11 -1.28
N LYS A 66 -6.39 11.06 -1.17
CA LYS A 66 -7.78 11.18 -0.73
C LYS A 66 -7.90 11.73 0.69
N ALA A 67 -7.10 11.24 1.64
CA ALA A 67 -7.10 11.73 3.01
C ALA A 67 -6.71 13.23 3.11
N ILE A 68 -5.82 13.71 2.26
CA ILE A 68 -5.46 15.15 2.18
C ILE A 68 -6.63 15.97 1.61
N GLU A 69 -7.35 15.45 0.61
CA GLU A 69 -8.54 16.11 0.07
C GLU A 69 -9.68 16.17 1.10
N ASP A 70 -9.93 15.08 1.81
CA ASP A 70 -10.98 15.01 2.83
C ASP A 70 -10.68 15.91 4.02
N THR A 71 -9.42 15.97 4.48
CA THR A 71 -9.02 16.93 5.52
C THR A 71 -9.15 18.38 5.06
N LYS A 72 -8.84 18.70 3.80
CA LYS A 72 -9.09 20.04 3.25
C LYS A 72 -10.59 20.38 3.22
N ARG A 73 -11.43 19.43 2.80
CA ARG A 73 -12.89 19.61 2.82
C ARG A 73 -13.40 19.83 4.26
N GLU A 74 -12.96 19.01 5.22
CA GLU A 74 -13.33 19.20 6.62
C GLU A 74 -12.89 20.55 7.20
N ILE A 75 -11.75 21.10 6.77
CA ILE A 75 -11.29 22.44 7.16
C ILE A 75 -12.17 23.53 6.53
N GLU A 76 -12.58 23.39 5.27
CA GLU A 76 -13.50 24.33 4.61
C GLU A 76 -14.89 24.34 5.28
N PHE A 77 -15.43 23.19 5.68
CA PHE A 77 -16.75 23.11 6.32
C PHE A 77 -16.77 23.56 7.79
N ARG A 78 -15.63 23.56 8.51
CA ARG A 78 -15.58 23.86 9.96
C ARG A 78 -15.48 25.34 10.33
N TYR A 79 -15.25 26.25 9.39
CA TYR A 79 -15.18 27.69 9.66
C TYR A 79 -16.15 28.47 8.77
N SER A 80 -17.45 28.23 8.92
CA SER A 80 -18.50 29.01 8.24
C SER A 80 -19.18 30.05 9.14
N GLU A 81 -18.70 30.29 10.37
CA GLU A 81 -19.18 31.41 11.19
C GLU A 81 -18.60 32.74 10.66
N ILE A 82 -19.17 33.22 9.55
CA ILE A 82 -18.94 34.56 9.02
C ILE A 82 -20.01 35.54 9.54
N GLU A 83 -21.19 35.04 9.96
CA GLU A 83 -22.24 35.89 10.52
C GLU A 83 -22.21 35.92 12.06
N LYS A 84 -22.03 37.13 12.60
CA LYS A 84 -22.17 37.44 14.03
C LYS A 84 -23.65 37.35 14.44
N GLY A 85 -24.13 36.15 14.70
CA GLY A 85 -25.39 35.92 15.41
C GLY A 85 -25.22 36.07 16.93
N PRO A 86 -26.32 36.28 17.70
CA PRO A 86 -26.27 36.27 19.16
C PRO A 86 -25.84 34.87 19.63
N THR A 87 -24.63 34.75 20.17
CA THR A 87 -24.17 33.51 20.78
C THR A 87 -25.01 33.24 22.03
N PRO A 88 -25.67 32.07 22.17
CA PRO A 88 -26.43 31.72 23.37
C PRO A 88 -25.63 31.78 24.68
N LEU A 89 -24.29 31.78 24.57
CA LEU A 89 -23.33 31.77 25.67
C LEU A 89 -22.45 33.03 25.75
N GLY A 90 -22.73 34.08 24.95
CA GLY A 90 -22.21 35.44 25.15
C GLY A 90 -20.69 35.63 25.16
N GLY A 91 -19.90 34.72 24.58
CA GLY A 91 -18.45 34.77 24.62
C GLY A 91 -17.79 34.16 23.38
N PRO A 92 -16.51 34.48 23.10
CA PRO A 92 -15.78 33.90 21.98
C PRO A 92 -15.66 32.38 22.19
N MET A 93 -16.21 31.61 21.26
CA MET A 93 -16.13 30.14 21.29
C MET A 93 -14.66 29.73 21.17
N ARG A 94 -14.10 29.18 22.24
CA ARG A 94 -12.72 28.67 22.29
C ARG A 94 -12.77 27.14 22.35
N LEU A 95 -12.45 26.48 21.24
CA LEU A 95 -12.21 25.05 21.23
C LEU A 95 -10.83 24.77 21.84
N SER A 96 -10.79 24.33 23.10
CA SER A 96 -9.58 23.80 23.72
C SER A 96 -9.65 22.28 23.75
N ALA A 97 -8.66 21.60 23.17
CA ALA A 97 -8.56 20.15 23.26
C ALA A 97 -8.14 19.74 24.70
N PRO A 98 -8.88 18.85 25.38
CA PRO A 98 -8.71 18.56 26.81
C PRO A 98 -7.37 17.88 27.18
N TRP A 99 -6.61 17.39 26.21
CA TRP A 99 -5.33 16.70 26.43
C TRP A 99 -4.10 17.61 26.32
N LYS A 100 -4.25 18.88 25.94
CA LYS A 100 -3.12 19.82 25.85
C LYS A 100 -2.86 20.43 27.24
N LYS A 101 -2.10 19.71 28.09
CA LYS A 101 -1.56 20.31 29.32
C LYS A 101 -0.66 21.49 28.92
N LYS A 102 -0.92 22.67 29.51
CA LYS A 102 0.01 23.80 29.47
C LYS A 102 1.15 23.46 30.42
N ASP A 103 2.32 23.15 29.86
CA ASP A 103 3.56 23.28 30.63
C ASP A 103 3.75 24.77 30.94
N LYS A 104 3.98 25.07 32.22
CA LYS A 104 4.12 26.42 32.78
C LYS A 104 5.41 27.08 32.35
#